data_AF-A0A961GHE9-F1
#
_entry.id   AF-A0A961GHE9-F1
#
_cell.length_a   1.000
_cell.length_b   1.000
_cell.length_c   1.000
_cell.angle_alpha   90.00
_cell.angle_beta   90.00
_cell.angle_gamma   90.00
#
_symmetry.space_group_name_H-M   'P 1'
#
loop_
_entity.id
_entity.type
_entity.pdbx_description
1 polymer ?
#
loop_
_entity_poly.entity_id
_entity_poly.type
_entity_poly.pdbx_seq_one_letter_code
_entity_poly.pdbx_strand_id
1 'polypeptide(L)' 'DVEAVFIFPWATRLEAYGAFGLWEMFVFIAVLVVGLVYAWRKGVLKWA' A
#
# COMPACT_ATOMS: atom_id res chain seq x y z
N ASP A 1 -4.26 -6.43 6.69
CA ASP A 1 -3.23 -7.15 7.49
C ASP A 1 -1.97 -7.46 6.73
N VAL A 2 -2.06 -8.01 5.51
CA VAL A 2 -0.88 -8.29 4.66
C VAL A 2 -0.15 -7.01 4.24
N GLU A 3 -0.84 -5.88 4.05
CA GLU A 3 -0.17 -4.63 3.65
C GLU A 3 0.79 -4.11 4.72
N ALA A 4 0.41 -4.23 6.01
CA ALA A 4 1.26 -3.80 7.12
C ALA A 4 2.57 -4.59 7.19
N VAL A 5 2.56 -5.87 6.79
CA VAL A 5 3.76 -6.73 6.72
C VAL A 5 4.76 -6.23 5.68
N PHE A 6 4.29 -5.57 4.62
CA PHE A 6 5.16 -4.97 3.59
C PHE A 6 5.63 -3.56 3.97
N ILE A 7 4.81 -2.78 4.67
CA ILE A 7 5.12 -1.39 5.06
C ILE A 7 6.18 -1.32 6.16
N PHE A 8 6.14 -2.22 7.14
CA PHE A 8 7.08 -2.23 8.27
C PHE A 8 8.57 -2.31 7.87
N PRO A 9 9.01 -3.32 7.09
CA PRO A 9 10.42 -3.45 6.71
C PRO A 9 10.89 -2.31 5.80
N TRP A 10 10.02 -1.79 4.92
CA TRP A 10 10.32 -0.60 4.12
C TRP A 10 10.55 0.64 5.02
N ALA A 11 9.66 0.88 6.00
CA ALA A 11 9.77 2.01 6.92
C ALA A 11 11.04 1.95 7.79
N THR A 12 11.48 0.74 8.19
CA THR A 12 12.72 0.56 8.96
C THR A 12 14.00 0.78 8.16
N ARG A 13 13.94 0.72 6.83
CA ARG A 13 15.10 0.92 5.94
C ARG A 13 15.01 2.19 5.10
N LEU A 14 14.11 3.10 5.45
CA LEU A 14 13.87 4.34 4.70
C LEU A 14 15.15 5.17 4.49
N GLU A 15 16.01 5.24 5.52
CA GLU A 15 17.30 5.95 5.46
C GLU A 15 18.27 5.37 4.40
N ALA A 16 18.19 4.07 4.11
CA ALA A 16 19.07 3.43 3.12
C ALA A 16 18.63 3.65 1.67
N TYR A 17 17.33 3.86 1.43
CA TYR A 17 16.76 3.99 0.09
C TYR A 17 16.62 5.44 -0.39
N GLY A 18 16.70 6.42 0.52
CA GLY A 18 16.62 7.85 0.18
C GLY A 18 15.35 8.20 -0.62
N ALA A 19 15.49 9.10 -1.60
CA ALA A 19 14.36 9.56 -2.42
C ALA A 19 13.71 8.45 -3.28
N PHE A 20 14.44 7.38 -3.60
CA PHE A 20 13.91 6.24 -4.37
C PHE A 20 12.91 5.42 -3.55
N GLY A 21 13.21 5.17 -2.28
CA GLY A 21 12.30 4.45 -1.38
C GLY A 21 10.97 5.19 -1.18
N LEU A 22 10.99 6.53 -1.20
CA LEU A 22 9.80 7.38 -1.15
C LEU A 22 8.87 7.15 -2.36
N TRP A 23 9.44 7.06 -3.56
CA TRP A 23 8.68 6.81 -4.78
C TRP A 23 8.07 5.41 -4.82
N GLU A 24 8.82 4.39 -4.39
CA GLU A 24 8.31 3.01 -4.30
C GLU A 24 7.07 2.92 -3.41
N MET A 25 7.07 3.61 -2.26
CA MET A 25 5.93 3.61 -1.36
C MET A 25 4.72 4.34 -1.92
N PHE A 26 4.96 5.43 -2.64
CA PHE A 26 3.87 6.16 -3.30
C PHE A 26 3.17 5.28 -4.34
N VAL A 27 3.94 4.53 -5.13
CA VAL A 27 3.41 3.56 -6.09
C VAL A 27 2.67 2.42 -5.38
N PHE A 28 3.22 1.88 -4.31
CA PHE A 28 2.59 0.81 -3.53
C PHE A 28 1.21 1.24 -2.99
N ILE A 29 1.14 2.42 -2.37
CA ILE A 29 -0.12 2.99 -1.87
C ILE A 29 -1.11 3.22 -3.02
N ALA A 30 -0.65 3.74 -4.16
CA ALA A 30 -1.51 3.96 -5.32
C ALA A 30 -2.16 2.64 -5.81
N VAL A 31 -1.41 1.55 -5.86
CA VAL A 31 -1.93 0.23 -6.23
C VAL A 31 -2.99 -0.26 -5.24
N LEU A 32 -2.75 -0.10 -3.93
CA LEU A 32 -3.73 -0.46 -2.89
C LEU A 32 -5.01 0.36 -3.01
N VAL A 33 -4.90 1.68 -3.24
CA VAL A 33 -6.05 2.57 -3.44
C VAL A 33 -6.84 2.16 -4.67
N VAL A 34 -6.18 1.82 -5.79
CA VAL A 34 -6.84 1.32 -6.99
C VAL A 34 -7.57 0.00 -6.71
N GLY A 35 -6.94 -0.93 -5.99
CA GLY A 35 -7.56 -2.19 -5.56
C GLY A 35 -8.78 -1.96 -4.66
N LEU A 36 -8.69 -1.02 -3.71
CA LEU A 36 -9.77 -0.65 -2.81
C LEU A 36 -10.93 0.01 -3.57
N VAL A 37 -10.64 0.95 -4.47
CA VAL A 37 -11.64 1.59 -5.34
C VAL A 37 -12.34 0.53 -6.21
N TYR A 38 -11.59 -0.44 -6.73
CA TYR A 38 -12.16 -1.55 -7.49
C TYR A 38 -13.07 -2.43 -6.63
N ALA A 39 -12.63 -2.83 -5.44
CA ALA A 39 -13.42 -3.62 -4.49
C ALA A 39 -14.69 -2.87 -4.04
N TRP A 40 -14.59 -1.54 -3.88
CA TRP A 40 -15.72 -0.68 -3.56
C TRP A 40 -16.72 -0.60 -4.70
N ARG A 41 -16.26 -0.43 -5.95
CA ARG A 41 -17.14 -0.46 -7.13
C ARG A 41 -17.81 -1.82 -7.34
N LYS A 42 -17.17 -2.92 -6.95
CA LYS A 42 -17.78 -4.26 -6.95
C LYS A 42 -18.69 -4.55 -5.76
N GLY A 43 -18.81 -3.63 -4.80
CA GLY A 43 -19.71 -3.77 -3.65
C GLY A 43 -19.29 -4.86 -2.65
N VAL A 44 -18.03 -5.32 -2.70
CA VAL A 44 -17.51 -6.43 -1.87
C VAL A 44 -17.26 -6.01 -0.41
N LEU A 45 -17.27 -4.70 -0.14
CA LEU A 45 -17.13 -4.12 1.19
C LEU A 45 -18.39 -4.26 2.06
N LYS A 46 -19.47 -4.87 1.53
CA LYS A 46 -20.63 -5.22 2.35
C LYS A 46 -20.29 -6.40 3.24
N TRP A 47 -20.04 -6.08 4.50
CA TRP A 47 -20.07 -7.03 5.60
C TRP A 47 -21.49 -7.60 5.74
N ALA A 48 -21.58 -8.93 5.87
CA ALA A 48 -22.76 -9.60 6.40
C ALA A 48 -22.81 -9.46 7.92
#